data_AF-A0A7X8ZGB3-F1
#
_entry.id   AF-A0A7X8ZGB3-F1
#
_cell.length_a   1.000
_cell.length_b   1.000
_cell.length_c   1.000
_cell.angle_alpha   90.00
_cell.angle_beta   90.00
_cell.angle_gamma   90.00
#
_symmetry.space_group_name_H-M   'P 1'
#
loop_
_entity.id
_entity.type
_entity.pdbx_description
1 polymer ?
#
loop_
_entity_poly.entity_id
_entity_poly.type
_entity_poly.pdbx_seq_one_letter_code
_entity_poly.pdbx_strand_id
1 'polypeptide(L)'
;MRRFGATRLANWLGSCHINMPFPLMGINAAGLAVAMNNADAYDGWNNCGLNTSMIARIILENCANVDEAAELLEKIRLAGAYYHKKTGSMFFLADRQKAYLSEFCALASQFAVMEFGYVIRANSWRLPGVTALSKHGSKHLANDAFREYQVRDVLNEAMRHGGVRVEDCFAASRLRGGDVKAGVFPVCWESSTAFATCQPDAEFPELSTFYLASGPPRNSVVIAVSFAAQALPLEMYTGNWTAKAQRFKAEAGMDHNKMPEIERLEQELLQEYRLVRERARVLLRENNPGQAQKIMRENLAGQLAKAEKFFDGLLP
;
A
#
# COMPACT_ATOMS: atom_id res chain seq x y z
N MET A 1 -13.29 -10.91 12.83
CA MET A 1 -12.08 -10.08 12.66
C MET A 1 -11.68 -10.12 11.20
N ARG A 2 -11.49 -8.98 10.51
CA ARG A 2 -11.03 -8.94 9.12
C ARG A 2 -9.56 -9.34 9.08
N ARG A 3 -9.18 -10.31 8.24
CA ARG A 3 -7.76 -10.67 8.03
C ARG A 3 -7.33 -10.17 6.66
N PHE A 4 -6.08 -9.74 6.58
CA PHE A 4 -5.44 -9.34 5.35
C PHE A 4 -4.25 -10.25 5.08
N GLY A 5 -3.98 -10.43 3.79
CA GLY A 5 -2.85 -11.17 3.27
C GLY A 5 -2.39 -10.57 1.95
N ALA A 6 -1.25 -11.03 1.47
CA ALA A 6 -0.87 -10.80 0.09
C ALA A 6 -1.63 -11.78 -0.79
N THR A 7 -2.10 -11.31 -1.95
CA THR A 7 -2.58 -12.16 -3.02
C THR A 7 -1.72 -11.96 -4.24
N ARG A 8 -1.45 -13.06 -4.93
CA ARG A 8 -0.93 -13.07 -6.27
C ARG A 8 -1.97 -13.74 -7.16
N LEU A 9 -2.55 -12.97 -8.06
CA LEU A 9 -3.21 -13.51 -9.25
C LEU A 9 -2.20 -13.51 -10.39
N ALA A 10 -2.47 -14.21 -11.49
CA ALA A 10 -1.53 -14.39 -12.60
C ALA A 10 -0.84 -13.07 -13.05
N ASN A 11 -1.56 -11.95 -12.92
CA ASN A 11 -1.15 -10.66 -13.46
C ASN A 11 -0.76 -9.61 -12.41
N TRP A 12 -1.02 -9.81 -11.11
CA TRP A 12 -0.70 -8.79 -10.09
C TRP A 12 -0.47 -9.35 -8.69
N LEU A 13 0.30 -8.60 -7.90
CA LEU A 13 0.67 -8.83 -6.51
C LEU A 13 0.16 -7.69 -5.64
N GLY A 14 -0.55 -7.96 -4.55
CA GLY A 14 -1.02 -6.88 -3.68
C GLY A 14 -1.71 -7.32 -2.41
N SER A 15 -2.22 -6.37 -1.64
CA SER A 15 -3.03 -6.64 -0.45
C SER A 15 -4.50 -6.76 -0.81
N CYS A 16 -5.14 -7.81 -0.31
CA CYS A 16 -6.59 -7.95 -0.37
C CYS A 16 -7.15 -8.45 0.96
N HIS A 17 -8.47 -8.34 1.10
CA HIS A 17 -9.17 -9.03 2.16
C HIS A 17 -9.19 -10.53 1.86
N ILE A 18 -8.88 -11.41 2.82
CA ILE A 18 -8.75 -12.86 2.55
C ILE A 18 -10.02 -13.51 1.97
N ASN A 19 -11.20 -12.95 2.26
CA ASN A 19 -12.49 -13.48 1.80
C ASN A 19 -12.99 -12.84 0.50
N MET A 20 -12.30 -11.83 -0.03
CA MET A 20 -12.69 -11.14 -1.27
C MET A 20 -11.44 -10.66 -2.01
N PRO A 21 -11.15 -11.14 -3.24
CA PRO A 21 -9.95 -10.81 -3.98
C PRO A 21 -10.05 -9.40 -4.63
N PHE A 22 -10.49 -8.41 -3.86
CA PHE A 22 -10.48 -7.02 -4.27
C PHE A 22 -9.30 -6.31 -3.62
N PRO A 23 -8.37 -5.77 -4.43
CA PRO A 23 -7.17 -5.12 -3.94
C PRO A 23 -7.49 -3.81 -3.24
N LEU A 24 -6.76 -3.54 -2.16
CA LEU A 24 -6.60 -2.19 -1.61
C LEU A 24 -5.39 -1.49 -2.23
N MET A 25 -4.35 -2.27 -2.51
CA MET A 25 -3.13 -1.84 -3.16
C MET A 25 -2.49 -3.03 -3.87
N GLY A 26 -1.81 -2.81 -4.98
CA GLY A 26 -1.04 -3.83 -5.66
C GLY A 26 -0.14 -3.28 -6.76
N ILE A 27 0.65 -4.17 -7.34
CA ILE A 27 1.54 -3.93 -8.46
C ILE A 27 1.40 -5.07 -9.46
N ASN A 28 1.30 -4.74 -10.74
CA ASN A 28 1.12 -5.74 -11.79
C ASN A 28 2.42 -6.13 -12.51
N ALA A 29 2.34 -7.12 -13.38
CA ALA A 29 3.47 -7.63 -14.15
C ALA A 29 4.17 -6.59 -15.03
N ALA A 30 3.46 -5.51 -15.42
CA ALA A 30 4.02 -4.42 -16.22
C ALA A 30 4.78 -3.38 -15.38
N GLY A 31 4.69 -3.47 -14.05
CA GLY A 31 5.26 -2.51 -13.10
C GLY A 31 4.32 -1.35 -12.77
N LEU A 32 3.02 -1.46 -13.08
CA LEU A 32 2.01 -0.48 -12.66
C LEU A 32 1.57 -0.78 -11.23
N ALA A 33 1.85 0.15 -10.32
CA ALA A 33 1.35 0.19 -8.96
C ALA A 33 0.01 0.94 -8.91
N VAL A 34 -0.93 0.38 -8.14
CA VAL A 34 -2.24 0.96 -7.87
C VAL A 34 -2.47 0.88 -6.37
N ALA A 35 -2.78 2.01 -5.74
CA ALA A 35 -3.39 2.04 -4.41
C ALA A 35 -4.73 2.75 -4.51
N MET A 36 -5.68 2.36 -3.67
CA MET A 36 -6.95 3.05 -3.58
C MET A 36 -7.25 3.47 -2.15
N ASN A 37 -8.05 4.54 -2.04
CA ASN A 37 -8.60 4.98 -0.77
C ASN A 37 -10.04 5.45 -0.96
N ASN A 38 -10.83 5.32 0.10
CA ASN A 38 -12.14 5.96 0.14
C ASN A 38 -11.93 7.46 0.35
N ALA A 39 -12.76 8.26 -0.31
CA ALA A 39 -12.71 9.71 -0.25
C ALA A 39 -14.05 10.28 0.24
N ASP A 40 -14.36 11.51 -0.17
CA ASP A 40 -15.41 12.29 0.47
C ASP A 40 -16.81 11.75 0.28
N ALA A 41 -17.67 12.03 1.25
CA ALA A 41 -19.09 11.93 1.01
C ALA A 41 -19.56 12.99 -0.01
N TYR A 42 -20.46 12.64 -0.93
CA TYR A 42 -21.01 13.56 -1.93
C TYR A 42 -22.46 13.20 -2.30
N ASP A 43 -23.17 14.12 -2.96
CA ASP A 43 -24.51 13.89 -3.53
C ASP A 43 -24.42 13.51 -5.02
N GLY A 44 -25.38 12.72 -5.52
CA GLY A 44 -25.41 12.30 -6.93
C GLY A 44 -24.65 11.01 -7.22
N TRP A 45 -24.69 10.06 -6.27
CA TRP A 45 -24.12 8.73 -6.47
C TRP A 45 -25.05 7.82 -7.28
N ASN A 46 -24.47 6.89 -8.04
CA ASN A 46 -25.20 5.81 -8.66
C ASN A 46 -25.58 4.74 -7.62
N ASN A 47 -26.61 3.94 -7.90
CA ASN A 47 -27.04 2.85 -7.00
C ASN A 47 -26.49 1.47 -7.39
N CYS A 48 -25.87 1.34 -8.56
CA CYS A 48 -25.29 0.11 -9.07
C CYS A 48 -24.02 0.42 -9.89
N GLY A 49 -23.09 -0.55 -9.94
CA GLY A 49 -21.83 -0.41 -10.67
C GLY A 49 -20.64 -1.06 -9.97
N LEU A 50 -19.45 -0.70 -10.44
CA LEU A 50 -18.15 -1.11 -9.94
C LEU A 50 -17.75 -0.26 -8.74
N ASN A 51 -17.41 -0.93 -7.64
CA ASN A 51 -16.82 -0.26 -6.48
C ASN A 51 -15.32 0.00 -6.65
N THR A 52 -14.75 0.86 -5.81
CA THR A 52 -13.34 1.28 -5.86
C THR A 52 -12.38 0.11 -5.95
N SER A 53 -12.61 -0.93 -5.15
CA SER A 53 -11.75 -2.11 -5.08
C SER A 53 -11.85 -2.98 -6.34
N MET A 54 -13.03 -3.05 -6.96
CA MET A 54 -13.22 -3.69 -8.27
C MET A 54 -12.52 -2.90 -9.39
N ILE A 55 -12.61 -1.58 -9.36
CA ILE A 55 -11.94 -0.73 -10.35
C ILE A 55 -10.42 -0.87 -10.23
N ALA A 56 -9.86 -0.83 -9.01
CA ALA A 56 -8.44 -1.06 -8.78
C ALA A 56 -7.98 -2.41 -9.33
N ARG A 57 -8.80 -3.46 -9.17
CA ARG A 57 -8.53 -4.78 -9.77
C ARG A 57 -8.51 -4.74 -11.29
N ILE A 58 -9.52 -4.13 -11.92
CA ILE A 58 -9.60 -4.05 -13.39
C ILE A 58 -8.39 -3.30 -13.94
N ILE A 59 -7.96 -2.21 -13.29
CA ILE A 59 -6.74 -1.49 -13.66
C ILE A 59 -5.52 -2.42 -13.57
N LEU A 60 -5.32 -3.09 -12.43
CA LEU A 60 -4.19 -4.00 -12.25
C LEU A 60 -4.17 -5.16 -13.26
N GLU A 61 -5.34 -5.63 -13.69
CA GLU A 61 -5.48 -6.74 -14.65
C GLU A 61 -5.37 -6.32 -16.11
N ASN A 62 -5.66 -5.06 -16.47
CA ASN A 62 -5.85 -4.65 -17.87
C ASN A 62 -4.99 -3.45 -18.32
N CYS A 63 -4.29 -2.76 -17.43
CA CYS A 63 -3.48 -1.59 -17.77
C CYS A 63 -1.99 -1.88 -17.58
N ALA A 64 -1.15 -1.45 -18.52
CA ALA A 64 0.30 -1.59 -18.45
C ALA A 64 1.00 -0.38 -17.79
N ASN A 65 0.36 0.79 -17.84
CA ASN A 65 0.95 2.06 -17.39
C ASN A 65 -0.12 3.00 -16.81
N VAL A 66 0.34 4.13 -16.27
CA VAL A 66 -0.51 5.11 -15.58
C VAL A 66 -1.49 5.82 -16.53
N ASP A 67 -1.14 6.04 -17.80
CA ASP A 67 -2.04 6.68 -18.77
C ASP A 67 -3.23 5.80 -19.11
N GLU A 68 -2.98 4.52 -19.40
CA GLU A 68 -4.04 3.53 -19.66
C GLU A 68 -5.00 3.41 -18.47
N ALA A 69 -4.45 3.46 -17.25
CA ALA A 69 -5.24 3.45 -16.02
C ALA A 69 -6.11 4.71 -15.88
N ALA A 70 -5.58 5.89 -16.21
CA ALA A 70 -6.31 7.15 -16.19
C ALA A 70 -7.44 7.16 -17.25
N GLU A 71 -7.16 6.70 -18.47
CA GLU A 71 -8.17 6.54 -19.51
C GLU A 71 -9.28 5.57 -19.10
N LEU A 72 -8.93 4.45 -18.47
CA LEU A 72 -9.90 3.47 -18.00
C LEU A 72 -10.81 4.05 -16.91
N LEU A 73 -10.25 4.81 -15.97
CA LEU A 73 -11.05 5.51 -14.94
C LEU A 73 -12.09 6.44 -15.59
N GLU A 74 -11.66 7.23 -16.57
CA GLU A 74 -12.55 8.15 -17.27
C GLU A 74 -13.63 7.42 -18.10
N LYS A 75 -13.26 6.32 -18.77
CA LYS A 75 -14.23 5.44 -19.47
C LYS A 75 -15.28 4.87 -18.52
N ILE A 76 -14.88 4.40 -17.33
CA ILE A 76 -15.80 3.89 -16.30
C ILE A 76 -16.75 4.98 -15.82
N ARG A 77 -16.24 6.21 -15.62
CA ARG A 77 -17.06 7.35 -15.21
C ARG A 77 -18.09 7.71 -16.27
N LEU A 78 -17.65 7.90 -17.51
CA LEU A 78 -18.52 8.29 -18.64
C LEU A 78 -19.58 7.24 -18.95
N ALA A 79 -19.28 5.95 -18.74
CA ALA A 79 -20.24 4.87 -18.85
C ALA A 79 -21.28 4.82 -17.70
N GLY A 80 -21.15 5.68 -16.67
CA GLY A 80 -21.99 5.64 -15.49
C GLY A 80 -21.79 4.38 -14.64
N ALA A 81 -20.66 3.70 -14.79
CA ALA A 81 -20.42 2.39 -14.18
C ALA A 81 -19.79 2.46 -12.78
N TYR A 82 -19.49 3.66 -12.24
CA TYR A 82 -18.97 3.81 -10.89
C TYR A 82 -20.06 3.69 -9.83
N TYR A 83 -19.81 2.90 -8.78
CA TYR A 83 -20.66 2.79 -7.61
C TYR A 83 -19.86 2.69 -6.33
N HIS A 84 -20.03 3.64 -5.42
CA HIS A 84 -19.50 3.46 -4.07
C HIS A 84 -20.37 4.11 -3.01
N LYS A 85 -21.66 3.73 -2.99
CA LYS A 85 -22.64 4.33 -2.06
C LYS A 85 -22.53 5.86 -2.11
N LYS A 86 -22.53 6.54 -0.95
CA LYS A 86 -22.43 7.99 -0.85
C LYS A 86 -21.00 8.52 -0.81
N THR A 87 -19.98 7.73 -1.18
CA THR A 87 -18.56 8.10 -1.05
C THR A 87 -17.82 8.12 -2.37
N GLY A 88 -16.88 9.04 -2.47
CA GLY A 88 -15.87 9.14 -3.49
C GLY A 88 -14.77 8.11 -3.39
N SER A 89 -13.88 8.13 -4.37
CA SER A 89 -12.66 7.34 -4.40
C SER A 89 -11.44 8.23 -4.65
N MET A 90 -10.30 7.74 -4.20
CA MET A 90 -8.99 8.16 -4.64
C MET A 90 -8.24 6.96 -5.20
N PHE A 91 -7.54 7.17 -6.31
CA PHE A 91 -6.60 6.20 -6.86
C PHE A 91 -5.22 6.84 -6.94
N PHE A 92 -4.22 6.14 -6.43
CA PHE A 92 -2.81 6.48 -6.59
C PHE A 92 -2.24 5.49 -7.58
N LEU A 93 -1.75 6.01 -8.70
CA LEU A 93 -1.24 5.22 -9.81
C LEU A 93 0.23 5.59 -9.96
N ALA A 94 1.11 4.61 -10.09
CA ALA A 94 2.52 4.87 -10.36
C ALA A 94 3.11 3.78 -11.24
N ASP A 95 3.91 4.17 -12.21
CA ASP A 95 4.73 3.26 -13.00
C ASP A 95 6.19 3.73 -12.97
N ARG A 96 7.00 3.26 -13.92
CA ARG A 96 8.44 3.55 -14.01
C ARG A 96 8.76 5.00 -14.34
N GLN A 97 7.81 5.72 -14.93
CA GLN A 97 8.04 7.06 -15.47
C GLN A 97 7.34 8.13 -14.67
N LYS A 98 6.17 7.84 -14.11
CA LYS A 98 5.32 8.86 -13.48
C LYS A 98 4.37 8.30 -12.44
N ALA A 99 3.79 9.21 -11.66
CA ALA A 99 2.73 8.89 -10.72
C ALA A 99 1.57 9.86 -10.86
N TYR A 100 0.34 9.36 -10.88
CA TYR A 100 -0.90 10.14 -10.90
C TYR A 100 -1.68 9.93 -9.60
N LEU A 101 -2.28 11.01 -9.11
CA LEU A 101 -3.35 10.96 -8.13
C LEU A 101 -4.67 11.26 -8.85
N SER A 102 -5.62 10.33 -8.79
CA SER A 102 -7.00 10.56 -9.24
C SER A 102 -7.92 10.75 -8.05
N GLU A 103 -8.73 11.80 -8.08
CA GLU A 103 -9.89 11.99 -7.22
C GLU A 103 -11.16 11.80 -8.05
N PHE A 104 -11.99 10.85 -7.63
CA PHE A 104 -12.94 10.18 -8.53
C PHE A 104 -14.32 9.98 -7.90
N CYS A 105 -15.37 10.38 -8.61
CA CYS A 105 -16.76 10.09 -8.28
C CYS A 105 -17.61 9.89 -9.55
N ALA A 106 -18.91 9.63 -9.39
CA ALA A 106 -19.82 9.45 -10.53
C ALA A 106 -19.94 10.71 -11.40
N LEU A 107 -19.84 11.89 -10.77
CA LEU A 107 -20.07 13.17 -11.44
C LEU A 107 -18.78 13.75 -12.06
N ALA A 108 -17.62 13.46 -11.48
CA ALA A 108 -16.36 14.07 -11.86
C ALA A 108 -15.17 13.14 -11.61
N SER A 109 -14.16 13.25 -12.49
CA SER A 109 -12.83 12.71 -12.28
C SER A 109 -11.81 13.82 -12.50
N GLN A 110 -10.85 13.91 -11.60
CA GLN A 110 -9.74 14.86 -11.70
C GLN A 110 -8.43 14.11 -11.44
N PHE A 111 -7.38 14.53 -12.13
CA PHE A 111 -6.07 13.92 -12.05
C PHE A 111 -5.02 14.99 -11.76
N ALA A 112 -4.11 14.69 -10.85
CA ALA A 112 -2.86 15.42 -10.69
C ALA A 112 -1.71 14.52 -11.13
N VAL A 113 -0.91 15.02 -12.08
CA VAL A 113 0.31 14.39 -12.52
C VAL A 113 1.44 14.82 -11.59
N MET A 114 2.21 13.85 -11.10
CA MET A 114 3.38 14.09 -10.27
C MET A 114 4.63 13.67 -11.03
N GLU A 115 5.43 14.66 -11.40
CA GLU A 115 6.76 14.47 -12.00
C GLU A 115 7.87 14.54 -10.95
N PHE A 116 7.65 15.29 -9.86
CA PHE A 116 8.61 15.45 -8.76
C PHE A 116 7.92 15.59 -7.41
N GLY A 117 8.67 15.31 -6.34
CA GLY A 117 8.21 15.46 -4.95
C GLY A 117 7.35 14.29 -4.47
N TYR A 118 6.47 14.58 -3.51
CA TYR A 118 5.55 13.60 -2.94
C TYR A 118 4.18 14.24 -2.68
N VAL A 119 3.13 13.42 -2.67
CA VAL A 119 1.79 13.82 -2.22
C VAL A 119 1.36 12.95 -1.06
N ILE A 120 0.71 13.59 -0.08
CA ILE A 120 0.04 12.91 1.02
C ILE A 120 -1.45 13.20 0.89
N ARG A 121 -2.26 12.16 0.99
CA ARG A 121 -3.71 12.24 0.97
C ARG A 121 -4.28 11.35 2.06
N ALA A 122 -5.06 11.95 2.94
CA ALA A 122 -5.93 11.25 3.87
C ALA A 122 -7.19 10.79 3.14
N ASN A 123 -8.36 10.84 3.77
CA ASN A 123 -9.64 10.44 3.18
C ASN A 123 -10.41 11.63 2.59
N SER A 124 -9.69 12.73 2.29
CA SER A 124 -10.25 14.00 1.84
C SER A 124 -9.83 14.36 0.41
N TRP A 125 -10.79 14.76 -0.43
CA TRP A 125 -10.53 15.32 -1.77
C TRP A 125 -9.90 16.72 -1.68
N ARG A 126 -8.94 17.01 -2.58
CA ARG A 126 -8.21 18.28 -2.68
C ARG A 126 -8.13 18.85 -4.10
N LEU A 127 -8.44 18.06 -5.13
CA LEU A 127 -8.35 18.50 -6.52
C LEU A 127 -9.53 19.41 -6.87
N PRO A 128 -9.27 20.58 -7.50
CA PRO A 128 -10.33 21.48 -7.93
C PRO A 128 -11.38 20.76 -8.78
N GLY A 129 -12.66 21.12 -8.60
CA GLY A 129 -13.78 20.46 -9.28
C GLY A 129 -14.42 19.35 -8.46
N VAL A 130 -13.63 18.35 -8.03
CA VAL A 130 -14.16 17.23 -7.23
C VAL A 130 -14.36 17.63 -5.76
N THR A 131 -13.43 18.39 -5.17
CA THR A 131 -13.58 18.89 -3.78
C THR A 131 -14.84 19.73 -3.57
N ALA A 132 -15.32 20.44 -4.61
CA ALA A 132 -16.54 21.25 -4.52
C ALA A 132 -17.81 20.42 -4.28
N LEU A 133 -17.76 19.11 -4.56
CA LEU A 133 -18.86 18.17 -4.34
C LEU A 133 -18.86 17.58 -2.92
N SER A 134 -17.79 17.82 -2.15
CA SER A 134 -17.61 17.27 -0.81
C SER A 134 -18.70 17.71 0.17
N LYS A 135 -19.13 16.78 1.01
CA LYS A 135 -20.06 17.00 2.13
C LYS A 135 -19.39 16.80 3.49
N HIS A 136 -18.07 16.74 3.54
CA HIS A 136 -17.39 16.59 4.82
C HIS A 136 -17.47 17.86 5.67
N GLY A 137 -17.86 17.67 6.93
CA GLY A 137 -17.83 18.74 7.93
C GLY A 137 -16.42 19.08 8.36
N SER A 138 -16.25 20.27 8.96
CA SER A 138 -14.96 20.81 9.41
C SER A 138 -14.16 19.86 10.31
N LYS A 139 -14.81 19.10 11.20
CA LYS A 139 -14.16 18.12 12.07
C LYS A 139 -13.45 17.01 11.28
N HIS A 140 -14.05 16.53 10.18
CA HIS A 140 -13.44 15.50 9.34
C HIS A 140 -12.22 16.05 8.61
N LEU A 141 -12.35 17.24 8.02
CA LEU A 141 -11.26 17.91 7.32
C LEU A 141 -10.08 18.22 8.23
N ALA A 142 -10.34 18.61 9.48
CA ALA A 142 -9.32 18.87 10.48
C ALA A 142 -8.53 17.60 10.85
N ASN A 143 -9.22 16.47 11.05
CA ASN A 143 -8.55 15.19 11.28
C ASN A 143 -7.65 14.79 10.10
N ASP A 144 -8.16 14.91 8.89
CA ASP A 144 -7.44 14.52 7.69
C ASP A 144 -6.20 15.39 7.46
N ALA A 145 -6.33 16.71 7.66
CA ALA A 145 -5.21 17.63 7.64
C ALA A 145 -4.16 17.31 8.71
N PHE A 146 -4.58 16.90 9.91
CA PHE A 146 -3.65 16.51 10.96
C PHE A 146 -2.86 15.25 10.59
N ARG A 147 -3.53 14.19 10.10
CA ARG A 147 -2.84 12.97 9.64
C ARG A 147 -1.86 13.27 8.51
N GLU A 148 -2.26 14.11 7.57
CA GLU A 148 -1.37 14.58 6.48
C GLU A 148 -0.16 15.34 7.02
N TYR A 149 -0.36 16.21 8.02
CA TYR A 149 0.71 16.97 8.66
C TYR A 149 1.73 16.06 9.37
N GLN A 150 1.27 15.08 10.14
CA GLN A 150 2.16 14.14 10.84
C GLN A 150 3.09 13.38 9.89
N VAL A 151 2.53 12.88 8.77
CA VAL A 151 3.31 12.17 7.76
C VAL A 151 4.27 13.13 7.05
N ARG A 152 3.85 14.39 6.83
CA ARG A 152 4.65 15.41 6.17
C ARG A 152 5.97 15.69 6.89
N ASP A 153 5.97 15.72 8.22
CA ASP A 153 7.21 15.95 8.98
C ASP A 153 8.24 14.84 8.74
N VAL A 154 7.81 13.58 8.70
CA VAL A 154 8.68 12.43 8.38
C VAL A 154 9.21 12.53 6.96
N LEU A 155 8.35 12.79 5.98
CA LEU A 155 8.76 12.82 4.57
C LEU A 155 9.62 14.04 4.23
N ASN A 156 9.39 15.19 4.86
CA ASN A 156 10.25 16.36 4.69
C ASN A 156 11.67 16.10 5.20
N GLU A 157 11.80 15.43 6.34
CA GLU A 157 13.12 15.06 6.85
C GLU A 157 13.81 14.07 5.91
N ALA A 158 13.09 13.03 5.43
CA ALA A 158 13.63 12.10 4.45
C ALA A 158 14.11 12.80 3.16
N MET A 159 13.33 13.76 2.64
CA MET A 159 13.71 14.55 1.46
C MET A 159 15.00 15.36 1.67
N ARG A 160 15.27 15.85 2.89
CA ARG A 160 16.54 16.54 3.21
C ARG A 160 17.75 15.60 3.18
N HIS A 161 17.53 14.30 3.41
CA HIS A 161 18.58 13.27 3.44
C HIS A 161 18.68 12.47 2.13
N GLY A 162 18.25 13.05 1.01
CA GLY A 162 18.43 12.45 -0.32
C GLY A 162 17.21 11.72 -0.89
N GLY A 163 16.04 11.88 -0.28
CA GLY A 163 14.76 11.43 -0.83
C GLY A 163 14.01 10.45 0.07
N VAL A 164 12.73 10.22 -0.24
CA VAL A 164 11.88 9.28 0.49
C VAL A 164 12.27 7.84 0.14
N ARG A 165 12.52 7.03 1.17
CA ARG A 165 12.77 5.59 1.07
C ARG A 165 11.57 4.81 1.61
N VAL A 166 11.57 3.51 1.37
CA VAL A 166 10.49 2.62 1.82
C VAL A 166 10.38 2.59 3.36
N GLU A 167 11.52 2.70 4.06
CA GLU A 167 11.57 2.78 5.52
C GLU A 167 10.85 4.01 6.08
N ASP A 168 10.89 5.13 5.36
CA ASP A 168 10.23 6.37 5.79
C ASP A 168 8.71 6.20 5.74
N CYS A 169 8.19 5.43 4.77
CA CYS A 169 6.79 5.02 4.73
C CYS A 169 6.42 4.13 5.92
N PHE A 170 7.33 3.23 6.35
CA PHE A 170 7.11 2.36 7.50
C PHE A 170 7.07 3.17 8.80
N ALA A 171 8.02 4.09 8.97
CA ALA A 171 8.08 5.00 10.09
C ALA A 171 6.81 5.87 10.17
N ALA A 172 6.36 6.42 9.04
CA ALA A 172 5.13 7.20 8.96
C ALA A 172 3.89 6.40 9.41
N SER A 173 3.80 5.13 9.02
CA SER A 173 2.70 4.24 9.43
C SER A 173 2.64 3.94 10.93
N ARG A 174 3.74 4.18 11.65
CA ARG A 174 3.90 3.90 13.08
C ARG A 174 3.75 5.13 13.97
N LEU A 175 3.59 6.31 13.39
CA LEU A 175 3.48 7.56 14.13
C LEU A 175 2.34 7.49 15.15
N ARG A 176 2.68 7.82 16.40
CA ARG A 176 1.68 8.10 17.44
C ARG A 176 1.41 9.58 17.41
N GLY A 177 0.21 9.96 17.07
CA GLY A 177 -0.28 11.26 17.45
C GLY A 177 -1.74 11.33 17.08
N GLY A 178 -2.52 11.75 18.04
CA GLY A 178 -3.95 11.69 17.97
C GLY A 178 -4.51 11.80 19.37
N ASP A 179 -4.89 13.01 19.77
CA ASP A 179 -5.82 13.15 20.88
C ASP A 179 -7.23 12.85 20.34
N VAL A 180 -7.62 11.58 20.44
CA VAL A 180 -8.94 11.09 20.00
C VAL A 180 -10.07 11.88 20.68
N LYS A 181 -9.86 12.34 21.91
CA LYS A 181 -10.84 13.16 22.64
C LYS A 181 -10.93 14.57 22.05
N ALA A 182 -9.83 15.11 21.53
CA ALA A 182 -9.82 16.35 20.74
C ALA A 182 -10.20 16.16 19.26
N GLY A 183 -10.55 14.95 18.82
CA GLY A 183 -10.92 14.64 17.43
C GLY A 183 -9.73 14.54 16.47
N VAL A 184 -8.55 14.32 17.02
CA VAL A 184 -7.29 14.16 16.31
C VAL A 184 -6.93 12.68 16.32
N PHE A 185 -6.80 12.04 15.16
CA PHE A 185 -6.63 10.59 15.08
C PHE A 185 -5.26 10.20 14.53
N PRO A 186 -4.72 9.02 14.91
CA PRO A 186 -3.44 8.54 14.39
C PRO A 186 -3.51 8.24 12.90
N VAL A 187 -2.34 8.28 12.25
CA VAL A 187 -2.15 7.89 10.84
C VAL A 187 -2.72 6.49 10.61
N CYS A 188 -2.33 5.54 11.45
CA CYS A 188 -2.89 4.20 11.50
C CYS A 188 -3.62 3.97 12.82
N TRP A 189 -4.87 3.54 12.73
CA TRP A 189 -5.66 3.12 13.89
C TRP A 189 -5.09 1.87 14.54
N GLU A 190 -5.37 1.66 15.82
CA GLU A 190 -5.06 0.41 16.50
C GLU A 190 -5.75 -0.81 15.86
N SER A 191 -6.88 -0.59 15.19
CA SER A 191 -7.62 -1.59 14.43
C SER A 191 -7.07 -1.81 13.02
N SER A 192 -6.00 -1.11 12.63
CA SER A 192 -5.33 -1.33 11.35
C SER A 192 -4.82 -2.77 11.30
N THR A 193 -5.08 -3.42 10.19
CA THR A 193 -4.84 -4.85 10.01
C THR A 193 -3.75 -5.13 8.98
N ALA A 194 -3.28 -4.10 8.28
CA ALA A 194 -2.10 -4.15 7.44
C ALA A 194 -1.57 -2.75 7.15
N PHE A 195 -0.31 -2.68 6.77
CA PHE A 195 0.30 -1.56 6.04
C PHE A 195 0.96 -2.11 4.78
N ALA A 196 0.91 -1.38 3.68
CA ALA A 196 1.57 -1.77 2.45
C ALA A 196 2.08 -0.58 1.65
N THR A 197 3.10 -0.82 0.82
CA THR A 197 3.57 0.12 -0.21
C THR A 197 4.10 -0.64 -1.43
N CYS A 198 4.08 0.01 -2.58
CA CYS A 198 4.57 -0.53 -3.85
C CYS A 198 5.75 0.29 -4.35
N GLN A 199 6.74 -0.38 -4.93
CA GLN A 199 7.86 0.24 -5.61
C GLN A 199 8.01 -0.38 -7.01
N PRO A 200 7.54 0.29 -8.07
CA PRO A 200 7.93 -0.04 -9.44
C PRO A 200 9.44 -0.05 -9.60
N ASP A 201 9.98 -1.07 -10.28
CA ASP A 201 11.40 -1.10 -10.64
C ASP A 201 11.64 -0.34 -11.93
N ALA A 202 12.64 0.55 -11.95
CA ALA A 202 12.90 1.43 -13.10
C ALA A 202 13.25 0.67 -14.41
N GLU A 203 13.83 -0.52 -14.31
CA GLU A 203 14.37 -1.24 -15.48
C GLU A 203 13.61 -2.55 -15.74
N PHE A 204 13.41 -3.36 -14.69
CA PHE A 204 12.85 -4.71 -14.80
C PHE A 204 11.55 -4.83 -14.01
N PRO A 205 10.36 -4.78 -14.65
CA PRO A 205 9.07 -4.92 -13.99
C PRO A 205 8.97 -6.10 -13.04
N GLU A 206 9.64 -7.21 -13.33
CA GLU A 206 9.70 -8.41 -12.51
C GLU A 206 10.34 -8.14 -11.14
N LEU A 207 11.27 -7.18 -11.05
CA LEU A 207 11.87 -6.77 -9.77
C LEU A 207 11.02 -5.76 -9.00
N SER A 208 9.90 -5.30 -9.57
CA SER A 208 8.98 -4.42 -8.87
C SER A 208 8.50 -5.07 -7.57
N THR A 209 8.44 -4.26 -6.52
CA THR A 209 8.36 -4.75 -5.15
C THR A 209 7.06 -4.32 -4.49
N PHE A 210 6.40 -5.26 -3.83
CA PHE A 210 5.32 -5.02 -2.89
C PHE A 210 5.83 -5.27 -1.47
N TYR A 211 5.70 -4.26 -0.61
CA TYR A 211 6.09 -4.34 0.79
C TYR A 211 4.81 -4.48 1.62
N LEU A 212 4.76 -5.46 2.50
CA LEU A 212 3.58 -5.75 3.31
C LEU A 212 3.96 -5.99 4.78
N ALA A 213 3.33 -5.24 5.67
CA ALA A 213 3.23 -5.59 7.09
C ALA A 213 1.82 -6.12 7.36
N SER A 214 1.71 -7.44 7.60
CA SER A 214 0.43 -8.08 7.92
C SER A 214 0.13 -7.96 9.42
N GLY A 215 -0.73 -7.02 9.80
CA GLY A 215 -1.07 -6.71 11.19
C GLY A 215 -0.99 -5.22 11.53
N PRO A 216 -1.24 -4.83 12.79
CA PRO A 216 -1.05 -3.46 13.27
C PRO A 216 0.40 -3.02 13.03
N PRO A 217 0.68 -1.86 12.39
CA PRO A 217 2.02 -1.50 11.93
C PRO A 217 3.14 -1.49 13.00
N ARG A 218 2.78 -1.29 14.27
CA ARG A 218 3.73 -1.31 15.40
C ARG A 218 4.01 -2.73 15.91
N ASN A 219 3.14 -3.69 15.62
CA ASN A 219 3.21 -5.08 16.09
C ASN A 219 3.47 -6.07 14.94
N SER A 220 3.81 -5.57 13.76
CA SER A 220 4.08 -6.34 12.55
C SER A 220 5.44 -6.00 11.96
N VAL A 221 6.00 -6.95 11.21
CA VAL A 221 7.25 -6.82 10.48
C VAL A 221 6.92 -6.70 9.00
N VAL A 222 7.56 -5.77 8.30
CA VAL A 222 7.42 -5.61 6.86
C VAL A 222 8.23 -6.66 6.10
N ILE A 223 7.57 -7.33 5.16
CA ILE A 223 8.18 -8.29 4.24
C ILE A 223 8.20 -7.70 2.84
N ALA A 224 9.35 -7.79 2.15
CA ALA A 224 9.51 -7.35 0.78
C ALA A 224 9.26 -8.50 -0.20
N VAL A 225 8.37 -8.29 -1.16
CA VAL A 225 7.92 -9.31 -2.11
C VAL A 225 8.08 -8.79 -3.53
N SER A 226 9.00 -9.39 -4.28
CA SER A 226 9.18 -9.09 -5.70
C SER A 226 8.22 -9.89 -6.58
N PHE A 227 7.79 -9.30 -7.70
CA PHE A 227 7.02 -10.01 -8.72
C PHE A 227 7.77 -11.25 -9.25
N ALA A 228 9.11 -11.21 -9.30
CA ALA A 228 9.98 -12.30 -9.73
C ALA A 228 9.95 -13.54 -8.82
N ALA A 229 9.44 -13.46 -7.59
CA ALA A 229 9.35 -14.62 -6.69
C ALA A 229 8.38 -15.71 -7.19
N GLN A 230 7.53 -15.40 -8.18
CA GLN A 230 6.51 -16.24 -8.84
C GLN A 230 5.41 -16.89 -7.98
N ALA A 231 5.75 -17.45 -6.83
CA ALA A 231 4.80 -18.05 -5.90
C ALA A 231 4.96 -17.39 -4.53
N LEU A 232 3.86 -16.85 -3.99
CA LEU A 232 3.88 -16.48 -2.57
C LEU A 232 3.74 -17.75 -1.73
N PRO A 233 4.43 -17.85 -0.59
CA PRO A 233 4.22 -18.91 0.38
C PRO A 233 2.80 -18.87 0.98
N LEU A 234 2.29 -20.03 1.41
CA LEU A 234 0.92 -20.19 1.91
C LEU A 234 0.61 -19.21 3.06
N GLU A 235 1.61 -18.95 3.90
CA GLU A 235 1.56 -18.09 5.07
C GLU A 235 1.15 -16.66 4.74
N MET A 236 1.46 -16.19 3.52
CA MET A 236 1.09 -14.85 3.07
C MET A 236 -0.40 -14.72 2.71
N TYR A 237 -1.07 -15.83 2.38
CA TYR A 237 -2.49 -15.85 1.99
C TYR A 237 -3.44 -16.15 3.15
N THR A 238 -2.99 -16.94 4.13
CA THR A 238 -3.86 -17.49 5.20
C THR A 238 -4.24 -16.45 6.27
N GLY A 239 -3.59 -15.29 6.26
CA GLY A 239 -3.75 -14.27 7.31
C GLY A 239 -3.18 -14.70 8.66
N ASN A 240 -2.36 -15.75 8.70
CA ASN A 240 -1.70 -16.24 9.91
C ASN A 240 -0.80 -15.18 10.54
N TRP A 241 -0.05 -14.44 9.72
CA TRP A 241 0.79 -13.33 10.16
C TRP A 241 -0.01 -12.20 10.81
N THR A 242 -1.13 -11.82 10.19
CA THR A 242 -2.07 -10.87 10.79
C THR A 242 -2.56 -11.36 12.15
N ALA A 243 -2.85 -12.66 12.29
CA ALA A 243 -3.28 -13.23 13.57
C ALA A 243 -2.15 -13.22 14.62
N LYS A 244 -0.90 -13.55 14.25
CA LYS A 244 0.26 -13.49 15.14
C LYS A 244 0.52 -12.06 15.63
N ALA A 245 0.52 -11.09 14.73
CA ALA A 245 0.70 -9.67 15.09
C ALA A 245 -0.42 -9.17 16.02
N GLN A 246 -1.66 -9.63 15.83
CA GLN A 246 -2.78 -9.28 16.72
C GLN A 246 -2.65 -9.93 18.11
N ARG A 247 -2.16 -11.18 18.19
CA ARG A 247 -1.85 -11.82 19.49
C ARG A 247 -0.74 -11.08 20.21
N PHE A 248 0.34 -10.79 19.49
CA PHE A 248 1.46 -10.02 20.05
C PHE A 248 0.99 -8.64 20.54
N LYS A 249 0.12 -7.95 19.79
CA LYS A 249 -0.52 -6.71 20.25
C LYS A 249 -1.36 -6.93 21.53
N ALA A 250 -2.14 -8.01 21.60
CA ALA A 250 -2.99 -8.27 22.76
C ALA A 250 -2.17 -8.52 24.04
N GLU A 251 -0.99 -9.11 23.92
CA GLU A 251 -0.09 -9.43 25.04
C GLU A 251 0.81 -8.26 25.42
N ALA A 252 1.43 -7.60 24.44
CA ALA A 252 2.42 -6.54 24.67
C ALA A 252 1.83 -5.12 24.65
N GLY A 253 0.60 -4.96 24.17
CA GLY A 253 -0.02 -3.66 23.90
C GLY A 253 0.48 -2.99 22.61
N MET A 254 -0.06 -1.81 22.32
CA MET A 254 0.45 -0.93 21.25
C MET A 254 1.76 -0.21 21.65
N ASP A 255 1.95 -0.08 22.96
CA ASP A 255 3.00 0.71 23.58
C ASP A 255 4.06 -0.18 24.24
N HIS A 256 4.55 -1.14 23.46
CA HIS A 256 5.59 -2.07 23.88
C HIS A 256 6.99 -1.51 23.65
N ASN A 257 7.95 -2.00 24.45
CA ASN A 257 9.38 -1.68 24.30
C ASN A 257 10.07 -2.46 23.16
N LYS A 258 9.37 -3.39 22.50
CA LYS A 258 9.91 -4.25 21.42
C LYS A 258 10.08 -3.59 20.04
N MET A 259 9.69 -2.32 19.90
CA MET A 259 9.81 -1.57 18.64
C MET A 259 11.24 -1.56 18.05
N PRO A 260 12.31 -1.30 18.83
CA PRO A 260 13.66 -1.30 18.28
C PRO A 260 14.09 -2.66 17.72
N GLU A 261 13.57 -3.77 18.26
CA GLU A 261 13.91 -5.09 17.75
C GLU A 261 13.15 -5.42 16.46
N ILE A 262 11.90 -4.96 16.33
CA ILE A 262 11.14 -5.00 15.06
C ILE A 262 11.88 -4.19 13.99
N GLU A 263 12.25 -2.95 14.29
CA GLU A 263 12.95 -2.06 13.35
C GLU A 263 14.31 -2.62 12.94
N ARG A 264 15.06 -3.21 13.88
CA ARG A 264 16.33 -3.87 13.58
C ARG A 264 16.14 -5.06 12.64
N LEU A 265 15.13 -5.90 12.89
CA LEU A 265 14.83 -7.02 11.99
C LEU A 265 14.46 -6.52 10.60
N GLU A 266 13.61 -5.50 10.48
CA GLU A 266 13.24 -4.94 9.19
C GLU A 266 14.42 -4.37 8.43
N GLN A 267 15.34 -3.68 9.11
CA GLN A 267 16.57 -3.19 8.49
C GLN A 267 17.42 -4.35 7.95
N GLU A 268 17.56 -5.44 8.71
CA GLU A 268 18.26 -6.65 8.26
C GLU A 268 17.58 -7.24 7.01
N LEU A 269 16.26 -7.46 7.06
CA LEU A 269 15.51 -8.03 5.95
C LEU A 269 15.58 -7.15 4.69
N LEU A 270 15.47 -5.83 4.84
CA LEU A 270 15.56 -4.88 3.73
C LEU A 270 16.96 -4.83 3.12
N GLN A 271 18.02 -4.88 3.93
CA GLN A 271 19.39 -4.90 3.45
C GLN A 271 19.66 -6.18 2.64
N GLU A 272 19.26 -7.33 3.16
CA GLU A 272 19.36 -8.60 2.44
C GLU A 272 18.55 -8.60 1.14
N TYR A 273 17.31 -8.10 1.20
CA TYR A 273 16.47 -7.97 0.02
C TYR A 273 17.12 -7.10 -1.06
N ARG A 274 17.69 -5.95 -0.71
CA ARG A 274 18.38 -5.06 -1.65
C ARG A 274 19.56 -5.75 -2.32
N LEU A 275 20.38 -6.47 -1.56
CA LEU A 275 21.52 -7.22 -2.10
C LEU A 275 21.06 -8.31 -3.08
N VAL A 276 19.99 -9.05 -2.75
CA VAL A 276 19.46 -10.09 -3.63
C VAL A 276 18.79 -9.49 -4.87
N ARG A 277 18.06 -8.37 -4.74
CA ARG A 277 17.44 -7.65 -5.86
C ARG A 277 18.48 -7.16 -6.86
N GLU A 278 19.61 -6.61 -6.39
CA GLU A 278 20.69 -6.19 -7.29
C GLU A 278 21.39 -7.37 -7.97
N ARG A 279 21.58 -8.49 -7.27
CA ARG A 279 22.05 -9.74 -7.92
C ARG A 279 21.07 -10.23 -8.98
N ALA A 280 19.76 -10.15 -8.70
CA ALA A 280 18.72 -10.53 -9.65
C ALA A 280 18.72 -9.61 -10.88
N ARG A 281 18.96 -8.31 -10.69
CA ARG A 281 19.16 -7.35 -11.79
C ARG A 281 20.31 -7.74 -12.71
N VAL A 282 21.47 -8.09 -12.14
CA VAL A 282 22.63 -8.57 -12.93
C VAL A 282 22.26 -9.82 -13.74
N LEU A 283 21.62 -10.80 -13.10
CA LEU A 283 21.19 -12.02 -13.77
C LEU A 283 20.18 -11.75 -14.90
N LEU A 284 19.26 -10.79 -14.72
CA LEU A 284 18.31 -10.41 -15.78
C LEU A 284 19.02 -9.74 -16.95
N ARG A 285 20.02 -8.88 -16.71
CA ARG A 285 20.87 -8.29 -17.76
C ARG A 285 21.68 -9.36 -18.52
N GLU A 286 22.08 -10.42 -17.83
CA GLU A 286 22.76 -11.60 -18.40
C GLU A 286 21.80 -12.61 -19.05
N ASN A 287 20.51 -12.27 -19.19
CA ASN A 287 19.47 -13.14 -19.74
C ASN A 287 19.32 -14.49 -19.00
N ASN A 288 19.44 -14.45 -17.67
CA ASN A 288 19.26 -15.60 -16.78
C ASN A 288 18.05 -15.42 -15.81
N PRO A 289 16.82 -15.29 -16.35
CA PRO A 289 15.64 -14.99 -15.55
C PRO A 289 15.28 -16.11 -14.58
N GLY A 290 15.56 -17.38 -14.91
CA GLY A 290 15.31 -18.51 -14.02
C GLY A 290 16.12 -18.44 -12.72
N GLN A 291 17.40 -18.06 -12.81
CA GLN A 291 18.25 -17.88 -11.64
C GLN A 291 17.85 -16.63 -10.84
N ALA A 292 17.47 -15.53 -11.52
CA ALA A 292 16.95 -14.34 -10.86
C ALA A 292 15.69 -14.66 -10.03
N GLN A 293 14.74 -15.38 -10.61
CA GLN A 293 13.53 -15.83 -9.92
C GLN A 293 13.85 -16.72 -8.73
N LYS A 294 14.79 -17.67 -8.89
CA LYS A 294 15.21 -18.58 -7.83
C LYS A 294 15.72 -17.83 -6.61
N ILE A 295 16.66 -16.89 -6.77
CA ILE A 295 17.23 -16.16 -5.64
C ILE A 295 16.20 -15.23 -4.97
N MET A 296 15.28 -14.64 -5.74
CA MET A 296 14.20 -13.81 -5.17
C MET A 296 13.22 -14.64 -4.35
N ARG A 297 12.90 -15.86 -4.80
CA ARG A 297 12.04 -16.80 -4.07
C ARG A 297 12.72 -17.32 -2.79
N GLU A 298 14.00 -17.66 -2.86
CA GLU A 298 14.78 -18.09 -1.69
C GLU A 298 14.89 -16.98 -0.64
N ASN A 299 15.11 -15.74 -1.08
CA ASN A 299 15.10 -14.58 -0.19
C ASN A 299 13.73 -14.36 0.48
N LEU A 300 12.62 -14.46 -0.26
CA LEU A 300 11.28 -14.35 0.33
C LEU A 300 11.05 -15.42 1.41
N ALA A 301 11.41 -16.68 1.14
CA ALA A 301 11.31 -17.75 2.12
C ALA A 301 12.17 -17.47 3.37
N GLY A 302 13.40 -16.96 3.18
CA GLY A 302 14.28 -16.56 4.26
C GLY A 302 13.73 -15.42 5.12
N GLN A 303 13.16 -14.38 4.50
CA GLN A 303 12.51 -13.28 5.21
C GLN A 303 11.37 -13.79 6.11
N LEU A 304 10.49 -14.64 5.56
CA LEU A 304 9.37 -15.21 6.30
C LEU A 304 9.86 -16.09 7.46
N ALA A 305 10.85 -16.95 7.24
CA ALA A 305 11.40 -17.80 8.31
C ALA A 305 12.00 -16.99 9.47
N LYS A 306 12.72 -15.91 9.16
CA LYS A 306 13.30 -15.02 10.18
C LYS A 306 12.22 -14.30 10.99
N ALA A 307 11.22 -13.76 10.31
CA ALA A 307 10.17 -13.04 11.00
C ALA A 307 9.21 -13.99 11.76
N GLU A 308 9.04 -15.24 11.30
CA GLU A 308 8.32 -16.31 12.01
C GLU A 308 9.03 -16.61 13.34
N LYS A 309 10.34 -16.89 13.26
CA LYS A 309 11.20 -17.12 14.43
C LYS A 309 11.19 -15.95 15.40
N PHE A 310 11.14 -14.72 14.88
CA PHE A 310 11.06 -13.51 15.70
C PHE A 310 9.74 -13.47 16.50
N PHE A 311 8.60 -13.66 15.84
CA PHE A 311 7.30 -13.68 16.53
C PHE A 311 7.19 -14.84 17.52
N ASP A 312 7.70 -16.03 17.18
CA ASP A 312 7.69 -17.18 18.09
C ASP A 312 8.60 -16.97 19.31
N GLY A 313 9.64 -16.13 19.20
CA GLY A 313 10.48 -15.74 20.35
C GLY A 313 9.87 -14.61 21.20
N LEU A 314 8.85 -13.91 20.70
CA LEU A 314 8.14 -12.85 21.42
C LEU A 314 6.87 -13.33 22.10
N LEU A 315 6.25 -14.38 21.57
CA LEU A 315 5.06 -15.02 22.11
C LEU A 315 5.48 -16.15 23.08
N PRO A 316 4.86 -16.26 24.27
CA PRO A 316 5.24 -17.22 25.30
C PRO A 316 4.93 -18.69 24.96
#